data_AF-A0A968MHG0-F1
#
_entry.id   AF-A0A968MHG0-F1
#
_cell.length_a   1.000
_cell.length_b   1.000
_cell.length_c   1.000
_cell.angle_alpha   90.00
_cell.angle_beta   90.00
_cell.angle_gamma   90.00
#
_symmetry.space_group_name_H-M   'P 1'
#
loop_
_entity.id
_entity.type
_entity.pdbx_description
1 polymer ?
#
loop_
_entity_poly.entity_id
_entity_poly.type
_entity_poly.pdbx_seq_one_letter_code
_entity_poly.pdbx_strand_id
1 'polypeptide(L)'
;MASNLHKMKKRRQKVLTLSFHEDEIKQIIDFGQNQEHLTEFRLVYEKILSLPEKTSEALILFHISDLSIEEIHKIQGGSLSSVKSRLKRGREKLLSRLDTKEQYKMAILFLTL
;
A
#
# COMPACT_ATOMS: atom_id res chain seq x y z
N MET A 1 8.84 -25.54 0.59
CA MET A 1 8.75 -24.52 1.67
C MET A 1 7.79 -23.42 1.25
N ALA A 2 6.47 -23.59 1.45
CA ALA A 2 5.46 -22.63 0.97
C ALA A 2 4.23 -22.51 1.90
N SER A 3 4.36 -22.79 3.20
CA SER A 3 3.20 -22.91 4.11
C SER A 3 2.95 -21.68 5.01
N ASN A 4 3.91 -20.76 5.16
CA ASN A 4 3.73 -19.59 6.04
C ASN A 4 3.26 -18.31 5.33
N LEU A 5 3.59 -18.13 4.04
CA LEU A 5 3.22 -16.94 3.28
C LEU A 5 1.68 -16.81 3.16
N HIS A 6 1.01 -17.90 2.81
CA HIS A 6 -0.45 -17.95 2.67
C HIS A 6 -1.20 -17.70 3.98
N LYS A 7 -0.65 -18.15 5.12
CA LYS A 7 -1.25 -17.97 6.44
C LYS A 7 -1.10 -16.52 6.94
N MET A 8 0.07 -15.91 6.73
CA MET A 8 0.30 -14.51 7.08
C MET A 8 -0.50 -13.55 6.20
N LYS A 9 -0.63 -13.85 4.90
CA LYS A 9 -1.47 -13.12 3.94
C LYS A 9 -2.95 -13.18 4.32
N LYS A 10 -3.47 -14.36 4.67
CA LYS A 10 -4.83 -14.51 5.22
C LYS A 10 -5.03 -13.73 6.52
N ARG A 11 -4.04 -13.68 7.42
CA ARG A 11 -4.14 -12.94 8.68
C ARG A 11 -4.16 -11.43 8.45
N ARG A 12 -3.37 -10.91 7.51
CA ARG A 12 -3.41 -9.51 7.09
C ARG A 12 -4.74 -9.12 6.49
N GLN A 13 -5.23 -9.88 5.51
CA GLN A 13 -6.55 -9.64 4.93
C GLN A 13 -7.64 -9.71 6.00
N LYS A 14 -7.63 -10.73 6.87
CA LYS A 14 -8.72 -10.92 7.84
C LYS A 14 -8.76 -9.84 8.94
N VAL A 15 -7.62 -9.36 9.43
CA VAL A 15 -7.57 -8.26 10.42
C VAL A 15 -8.03 -6.94 9.78
N LEU A 16 -7.73 -6.75 8.50
CA LEU A 16 -8.12 -5.57 7.73
C LEU A 16 -9.61 -5.54 7.40
N THR A 17 -10.17 -6.66 6.92
CA THR A 17 -11.60 -6.81 6.63
C THR A 17 -12.47 -6.64 7.88
N LEU A 18 -11.93 -6.91 9.08
CA LEU A 18 -12.65 -6.72 10.34
C LEU A 18 -12.79 -5.24 10.76
N SER A 19 -12.03 -4.32 10.15
CA SER A 19 -12.02 -2.89 10.53
C SER A 19 -12.83 -1.98 9.60
N PHE A 20 -13.22 -2.47 8.42
CA PHE A 20 -14.06 -1.76 7.45
C PHE A 20 -15.37 -2.53 7.26
N HIS A 21 -16.50 -1.86 7.12
CA HIS A 21 -17.76 -2.54 6.85
C HIS A 21 -17.74 -3.17 5.44
N GLU A 22 -18.32 -4.36 5.27
CA GLU A 22 -18.31 -5.11 3.99
C GLU A 22 -18.85 -4.29 2.81
N ASP A 23 -19.78 -3.37 3.08
CA ASP A 23 -20.37 -2.47 2.08
C ASP A 23 -19.39 -1.39 1.60
N GLU A 24 -18.50 -0.91 2.48
CA GLU A 24 -17.46 0.05 2.12
C GLU A 24 -16.42 -0.62 1.20
N ILE A 25 -16.05 -1.87 1.50
CA ILE A 25 -15.12 -2.65 0.68
C ILE A 25 -15.70 -2.92 -0.71
N LYS A 26 -16.99 -3.25 -0.82
CA LYS A 26 -17.66 -3.48 -2.11
C LYS A 26 -17.69 -2.23 -2.99
N GLN A 27 -18.00 -1.06 -2.42
CA GLN A 27 -17.97 0.21 -3.15
C GLN A 27 -16.56 0.56 -3.63
N ILE A 28 -15.54 0.17 -2.87
CA ILE A 28 -14.14 0.41 -3.22
C ILE A 28 -13.63 -0.55 -4.31
N ILE A 29 -14.16 -1.77 -4.44
CA ILE A 29 -13.75 -2.73 -5.49
C ILE A 29 -14.34 -2.38 -6.88
N ASP A 30 -15.50 -1.70 -6.92
CA ASP A 30 -16.14 -1.23 -8.15
C ASP A 30 -15.35 -0.10 -8.88
N PHE A 31 -14.29 0.41 -8.25
CA PHE A 31 -13.42 1.51 -8.70
C PHE A 31 -12.74 1.32 -10.07
N GLY A 32 -12.57 0.09 -10.54
CA GLY A 32 -11.82 -0.20 -11.77
C GLY A 32 -12.49 0.28 -13.07
N GLN A 33 -13.72 0.77 -13.02
CA GLN A 33 -14.55 1.09 -14.20
C GLN A 33 -14.81 2.60 -14.39
N ASN A 34 -14.36 3.48 -13.49
CA ASN A 34 -14.70 4.91 -13.53
C ASN A 34 -13.48 5.80 -13.88
N GLN A 35 -13.61 6.68 -14.87
CA GLN A 35 -12.50 7.54 -15.36
C GLN A 35 -11.97 8.52 -14.31
N GLU A 36 -12.83 8.98 -13.40
CA GLU A 36 -12.47 9.90 -12.32
C GLU A 36 -11.44 9.26 -11.36
N HIS A 37 -11.56 7.95 -11.12
CA HIS A 37 -10.68 7.21 -10.23
C HIS A 37 -9.29 6.95 -10.82
N LEU A 38 -9.16 6.86 -12.15
CA LEU A 38 -7.85 6.76 -12.80
C LEU A 38 -7.03 8.04 -12.60
N THR A 39 -7.69 9.20 -12.59
CA THR A 39 -7.04 10.49 -12.36
C THR A 39 -6.54 10.58 -10.91
N GLU A 40 -7.39 10.25 -9.94
CA GLU A 40 -7.02 10.23 -8.53
C GLU A 40 -5.91 9.21 -8.23
N PHE A 41 -5.99 8.02 -8.83
CA PHE A 41 -4.93 7.01 -8.74
C PHE A 41 -3.59 7.55 -9.24
N ARG A 42 -3.59 8.19 -10.42
CA ARG A 42 -2.37 8.78 -11.00
C ARG A 42 -1.78 9.82 -10.06
N LEU A 43 -2.60 10.70 -9.48
CA LEU A 43 -2.13 11.72 -8.53
C LEU A 43 -1.50 11.11 -7.27
N VAL A 44 -2.12 10.07 -6.70
CA VAL A 44 -1.56 9.34 -5.56
C VAL A 44 -0.24 8.67 -5.93
N TYR A 45 -0.17 8.04 -7.11
CA TYR A 45 1.03 7.38 -7.60
C TYR A 45 2.19 8.36 -7.82
N GLU A 46 1.94 9.53 -8.42
CA GLU A 46 2.93 10.61 -8.55
C GLU A 46 3.41 11.09 -7.18
N LYS A 47 2.51 11.23 -6.20
CA LYS A 47 2.89 11.58 -4.81
C LYS A 47 3.77 10.49 -4.18
N ILE A 48 3.56 9.20 -4.46
CA ILE A 48 4.47 8.11 -4.04
C ILE A 48 5.84 8.29 -4.70
N LEU A 49 5.90 8.50 -6.01
CA LEU A 49 7.16 8.67 -6.76
C LEU A 49 7.96 9.89 -6.29
N SER A 50 7.29 10.94 -5.81
CA SER A 50 7.93 12.14 -5.24
C SER A 50 8.56 11.95 -3.84
N LEU A 51 8.45 10.76 -3.24
CA LEU A 51 9.15 10.41 -2.00
C LEU A 51 10.61 10.03 -2.28
N PRO A 52 11.50 10.02 -1.27
CA PRO A 52 12.85 9.53 -1.46
C PRO A 52 12.86 8.14 -2.08
N GLU A 53 13.74 7.90 -3.07
CA GLU A 53 13.76 6.72 -3.93
C GLU A 53 13.62 5.39 -3.18
N LYS A 54 14.47 5.13 -2.18
CA LYS A 54 14.38 3.90 -1.37
C LYS A 54 13.03 3.73 -0.66
N THR A 55 12.37 4.84 -0.31
CA THR A 55 11.06 4.85 0.37
C THR A 55 9.92 4.63 -0.62
N SER A 56 9.93 5.30 -1.77
CA SER A 56 8.92 5.10 -2.82
C SER A 56 8.98 3.67 -3.36
N GLU A 57 10.18 3.19 -3.68
CA GLU A 57 10.44 1.83 -4.14
C GLU A 57 9.94 0.79 -3.11
N ALA A 58 10.19 1.02 -1.81
CA ALA A 58 9.70 0.10 -0.78
C ALA A 58 8.18 0.03 -0.74
N LEU A 59 7.47 1.16 -0.91
CA LEU A 59 6.00 1.17 -0.96
C LEU A 59 5.49 0.41 -2.19
N ILE A 60 6.09 0.64 -3.36
CA ILE A 60 5.72 -0.05 -4.61
C ILE A 60 5.92 -1.55 -4.49
N LEU A 61 7.11 -1.98 -4.08
CA LEU A 61 7.43 -3.41 -3.95
C LEU A 61 6.50 -4.12 -2.95
N PHE A 62 6.10 -3.43 -1.89
CA PHE A 62 5.26 -4.01 -0.86
C PHE A 62 3.76 -4.02 -1.23
N HIS A 63 3.22 -2.90 -1.71
CA HIS A 63 1.78 -2.74 -1.93
C HIS A 63 1.34 -3.08 -3.36
N ILE A 64 2.21 -2.89 -4.36
CA ILE A 64 1.90 -3.22 -5.77
C ILE A 64 2.42 -4.61 -6.11
N SER A 65 3.69 -4.89 -5.75
CA SER A 65 4.33 -6.16 -6.11
C SER A 65 4.11 -7.26 -5.06
N ASP A 66 3.40 -6.97 -3.97
CA ASP A 66 3.06 -7.90 -2.88
C ASP A 66 4.27 -8.67 -2.31
N LEU A 67 5.44 -8.01 -2.30
CA LEU A 67 6.65 -8.58 -1.73
C LEU A 67 6.68 -8.47 -0.21
N SER A 68 7.18 -9.52 0.44
CA SER A 68 7.43 -9.52 1.88
C SER A 68 8.56 -8.56 2.25
N ILE A 69 8.63 -8.19 3.53
CA ILE A 69 9.70 -7.33 4.05
C ILE A 69 11.06 -7.99 3.85
N GLU A 70 11.10 -9.33 3.94
CA GLU A 70 12.28 -10.16 3.71
C GLU A 70 12.74 -10.13 2.25
N GLU A 71 11.82 -10.20 1.29
CA GLU A 71 12.11 -10.09 -0.15
C GLU A 71 12.58 -8.67 -0.52
N ILE A 72 11.88 -7.65 -0.01
CA ILE A 72 12.28 -6.25 -0.20
C ILE A 72 13.66 -5.98 0.40
N HIS A 73 13.95 -6.57 1.57
CA HIS A 73 15.28 -6.50 2.17
C HIS A 73 16.35 -7.13 1.27
N LYS A 74 16.08 -8.29 0.67
CA LYS A 74 17.01 -8.93 -0.28
C LYS A 74 17.25 -8.07 -1.52
N ILE A 75 16.24 -7.35 -1.99
CA ILE A 75 16.34 -6.46 -3.16
C ILE A 75 17.08 -5.15 -2.81
N GLN A 76 16.67 -4.47 -1.73
CA GLN A 76 17.17 -3.12 -1.40
C GLN A 76 18.41 -3.09 -0.51
N GLY A 77 18.75 -4.22 0.13
CA GLY A 77 19.80 -4.33 1.14
C GLY A 77 19.45 -3.68 2.49
N GLY A 78 20.47 -3.45 3.31
CA GLY A 78 20.34 -2.86 4.65
C GLY A 78 19.82 -3.85 5.71
N SER A 79 19.02 -3.40 6.67
CA SER A 79 18.40 -4.25 7.69
C SER A 79 16.88 -4.36 7.50
N LEU A 80 16.27 -5.44 8.00
CA LEU A 80 14.79 -5.58 8.03
C LEU A 80 14.12 -4.38 8.73
N SER A 81 14.73 -3.87 9.81
CA SER A 81 14.25 -2.67 10.51
C SER A 81 14.29 -1.42 9.63
N SER A 82 15.29 -1.30 8.74
CA SER A 82 15.37 -0.19 7.79
C SER A 82 14.23 -0.25 6.76
N VAL A 83 13.89 -1.44 6.24
CA VAL A 83 12.75 -1.63 5.32
C VAL A 83 11.43 -1.26 6.02
N LYS A 84 11.22 -1.75 7.24
CA LYS A 84 10.04 -1.39 8.06
C LYS A 84 9.94 0.12 8.27
N SER A 85 11.06 0.78 8.58
CA SER A 85 11.13 2.22 8.77
C SER A 85 10.80 2.99 7.49
N ARG A 86 11.31 2.54 6.33
CA ARG A 86 10.99 3.13 5.02
C ARG A 86 9.51 3.02 4.71
N LEU A 87 8.91 1.85 4.90
CA LEU A 87 7.47 1.65 4.71
C LEU A 87 6.62 2.54 5.63
N LYS A 88 6.98 2.61 6.92
CA LYS A 88 6.28 3.47 7.89
C LYS A 88 6.36 4.95 7.47
N ARG A 89 7.57 5.47 7.26
CA ARG A 89 7.78 6.87 6.85
C ARG A 89 7.14 7.19 5.50
N GLY A 90 7.16 6.22 4.58
CA GLY A 90 6.51 6.36 3.28
C GLY A 90 5.01 6.56 3.42
N ARG A 91 4.34 5.73 4.24
CA ARG A 91 2.91 5.87 4.54
C ARG A 91 2.58 7.22 5.18
N GLU A 92 3.32 7.60 6.21
CA GLU A 92 3.11 8.88 6.91
C GLU A 92 3.29 10.07 5.96
N LYS A 93 4.36 10.07 5.16
CA LYS A 93 4.62 11.14 4.19
C LYS A 93 3.58 11.18 3.07
N LEU A 94 3.18 10.02 2.55
CA LEU A 94 2.15 9.95 1.52
C LEU A 94 0.85 10.58 2.04
N LEU A 95 0.36 10.15 3.20
CA LEU A 95 -0.86 10.67 3.82
C LEU A 95 -0.77 12.18 4.08
N SER A 96 0.38 12.68 4.56
CA SER A 96 0.58 14.12 4.79
C SER A 96 0.55 14.97 3.51
N ARG A 97 0.68 14.34 2.34
CA ARG A 97 0.67 15.00 1.03
C ARG A 97 -0.69 14.87 0.33
N LEU A 98 -1.70 14.20 0.89
CA LEU A 98 -2.99 14.06 0.23
C LEU A 98 -3.93 15.21 0.63
N ASP A 99 -4.63 15.75 -0.37
CA ASP A 99 -5.38 17.00 -0.23
C ASP A 99 -6.89 16.78 -0.36
N THR A 100 -7.33 15.68 -0.99
CA THR A 100 -8.74 15.40 -1.27
C THR A 100 -9.21 14.11 -0.62
N LYS A 101 -10.50 14.04 -0.26
CA LYS A 101 -11.10 12.82 0.30
C LYS A 101 -10.94 11.62 -0.63
N GLU A 102 -11.01 11.82 -1.94
CA GLU A 102 -10.83 10.76 -2.94
C GLU A 102 -9.39 10.25 -2.97
N GLN A 103 -8.38 11.12 -2.86
CA GLN A 103 -6.99 10.69 -2.68
C GLN A 103 -6.81 9.86 -1.41
N TYR A 104 -7.42 10.27 -0.29
CA TYR A 104 -7.38 9.49 0.94
C TYR A 104 -8.02 8.10 0.77
N LYS A 105 -9.18 8.01 0.12
CA LYS A 105 -9.81 6.72 -0.20
C LYS A 105 -8.89 5.85 -1.06
N MET A 106 -8.26 6.44 -2.08
CA MET A 106 -7.30 5.74 -2.96
C MET A 106 -6.03 5.28 -2.26
N ALA A 107 -5.46 6.12 -1.40
CA ALA A 107 -4.32 5.72 -0.60
C ALA A 107 -4.70 4.64 0.41
N ILE A 108 -5.88 4.73 1.04
CA ILE A 108 -6.35 3.69 1.97
C ILE A 108 -6.47 2.35 1.24
N LEU A 109 -7.11 2.31 0.06
CA LEU A 109 -7.21 1.10 -0.75
C LEU A 109 -5.85 0.44 -0.97
N PHE A 110 -4.86 1.23 -1.35
CA PHE A 110 -3.51 0.78 -1.64
C PHE A 110 -2.71 0.35 -0.39
N LEU A 111 -2.89 1.05 0.72
CA LEU A 111 -2.14 0.80 1.95
C LEU A 111 -2.71 -0.34 2.79
N THR A 112 -3.97 -0.70 2.52
CA THR A 112 -4.71 -1.71 3.26
C THR A 112 -4.74 -3.06 2.54
N LEU A 113 -4.91 -3.09 1.21
CA LEU A 113 -4.80 -4.31 0.39
C LEU A 113 -3.40 -4.95 0.46
#